data_AF-A0A2X4TFD4-F1
#
_entry.id   AF-A0A2X4TFD4-F1
#
_cell.length_a   1.000
_cell.length_b   1.000
_cell.length_c   1.000
_cell.angle_alpha   90.00
_cell.angle_beta   90.00
_cell.angle_gamma   90.00
#
_symmetry.space_group_name_H-M   'P 1'
#
loop_
_entity.id
_entity.type
_entity.pdbx_description
1 polymer ?
#
loop_
_entity_poly.entity_id
_entity_poly.type
_entity_poly.pdbx_seq_one_letter_code
_entity_poly.pdbx_strand_id
1 'polypeptide(L)' 'MSTPRQILAAIFDMDGLLIDSEPLWDRAELDVMASLGVDITRRHELPDTLGYALIWLWIFGLRSNRGAAPIARK' A
#
# COMPACT_ATOMS: atom_id res chain seq x y z
N MET A 1 22.09 20.55 30.12
CA MET A 1 22.92 19.62 29.33
C MET A 1 21.98 18.60 28.70
N SER A 2 21.97 18.45 27.37
CA SER A 2 21.15 17.41 26.73
C SER A 2 21.86 16.06 26.90
N THR A 3 21.11 15.05 27.30
CA THR A 3 21.59 13.67 27.33
C THR A 3 21.86 13.23 25.89
N PRO A 4 23.03 12.69 25.55
CA PRO A 4 23.28 12.20 24.20
C PRO A 4 22.29 11.09 23.87
N ARG A 5 21.52 11.26 22.79
CA ARG A 5 20.56 10.25 22.34
C ARG A 5 21.31 9.12 21.64
N GLN A 6 21.55 8.03 22.36
CA GLN A 6 22.12 6.82 21.79
C GLN A 6 21.08 6.16 20.88
N ILE A 7 21.40 6.02 19.60
CA ILE A 7 20.58 5.25 18.65
C ILE A 7 20.98 3.79 18.77
N LEU A 8 20.04 2.93 19.18
CA LEU A 8 20.28 1.50 19.38
C LEU A 8 19.92 0.66 18.15
N ALA A 9 18.97 1.15 17.35
CA ALA A 9 18.50 0.49 16.14
C ALA A 9 17.93 1.52 15.16
N ALA A 10 17.90 1.16 13.89
CA ALA A 10 17.24 1.89 12.83
C ALA A 10 16.34 0.92 12.06
N ILE A 11 15.12 1.38 11.74
CA ILE A 11 14.17 0.66 10.89
C ILE A 11 14.11 1.43 9.59
N PHE A 12 14.33 0.71 8.49
CA PHE A 12 14.30 1.27 7.15
C PHE A 12 13.05 0.78 6.44
N ASP A 13 12.35 1.69 5.78
CA ASP A 13 11.35 1.36 4.79
C ASP A 13 11.99 0.65 3.59
N MET A 14 11.23 -0.13 2.85
CA MET A 14 11.78 -0.96 1.78
C MET A 14 11.67 -0.27 0.41
N ASP A 15 10.45 0.02 -0.02
CA ASP A 15 10.15 0.60 -1.32
C ASP A 15 10.47 2.11 -1.32
N GLY A 16 11.22 2.57 -2.32
CA GLY A 16 11.65 3.96 -2.43
C GLY A 16 12.77 4.38 -1.46
N LEU A 17 13.17 3.52 -0.50
CA LEU A 17 14.28 3.79 0.43
C LEU A 17 15.43 2.80 0.32
N LEU A 18 15.20 1.51 0.55
CA LEU A 18 16.24 0.47 0.39
C LEU A 18 16.36 0.05 -1.07
N ILE A 19 15.25 0.07 -1.81
CA ILE A 19 15.17 -0.33 -3.21
C ILE A 19 14.35 0.74 -3.96
N ASP A 20 14.84 1.18 -5.13
CA ASP A 20 14.09 2.07 -6.02
C ASP A 20 13.05 1.29 -6.83
N SER A 21 12.03 0.77 -6.13
CA SER A 21 10.96 -0.06 -6.68
C SER A 21 9.72 0.72 -7.09
N GLU A 22 9.62 2.01 -6.75
CA GLU A 22 8.47 2.87 -7.09
C GLU A 22 8.17 2.89 -8.61
N PRO A 23 9.16 3.01 -9.51
CA PRO A 23 8.89 2.95 -10.95
C PRO A 23 8.39 1.58 -11.43
N LEU A 24 8.76 0.50 -10.72
CA LEU A 24 8.31 -0.86 -11.03
C LEU A 24 6.86 -1.06 -10.59
N TRP A 25 6.48 -0.51 -9.43
CA TRP A 25 5.10 -0.52 -8.95
C TRP A 25 4.16 0.24 -9.89
N ASP A 26 4.57 1.44 -10.34
CA ASP A 26 3.83 2.22 -11.34
C ASP A 26 3.58 1.41 -12.63
N ARG A 27 4.63 0.73 -13.12
CA ARG A 27 4.53 -0.09 -14.33
C ARG A 27 3.59 -1.28 -14.14
N ALA A 28 3.72 -1.98 -13.03
CA ALA A 28 2.88 -3.14 -12.72
C ALA A 28 1.41 -2.74 -12.59
N GLU A 29 1.11 -1.62 -11.95
CA GLU A 29 -0.26 -1.09 -11.85
C GLU A 29 -0.85 -0.82 -13.23
N LEU A 30 -0.12 -0.13 -14.11
CA LEU A 30 -0.57 0.15 -15.48
C LEU A 30 -0.86 -1.13 -16.27
N ASP A 31 0.04 -2.11 -16.20
CA ASP A 31 -0.10 -3.36 -16.93
C ASP A 31 -1.31 -4.19 -16.43
N VAL A 32 -1.55 -4.23 -15.11
CA VAL A 32 -2.72 -4.88 -14.52
C VAL A 32 -4.01 -4.15 -14.89
N MET A 33 -4.06 -2.83 -14.75
CA MET A 33 -5.26 -2.03 -15.06
C MET A 33 -5.64 -2.12 -16.54
N ALA A 34 -4.65 -2.07 -17.44
CA ALA A 34 -4.85 -2.27 -18.87
C ALA A 34 -5.40 -3.67 -19.17
N SER A 35 -4.90 -4.71 -18.49
CA SER A 35 -5.40 -6.09 -18.67
C SER A 35 -6.87 -6.27 -18.26
N LEU A 36 -7.35 -5.43 -17.33
CA LEU A 36 -8.74 -5.42 -16.85
C LEU A 36 -9.66 -4.52 -17.69
N GLY A 37 -9.13 -3.86 -18.73
CA GLY A 37 -9.89 -2.93 -19.58
C GLY A 37 -10.20 -1.59 -18.92
N VAL A 38 -9.46 -1.22 -17.87
CA VAL A 38 -9.61 0.08 -17.20
C VAL A 38 -8.96 1.16 -18.07
N ASP A 39 -9.67 2.28 -18.25
CA ASP A 39 -9.15 3.45 -18.95
C ASP A 39 -8.09 4.18 -18.10
N ILE A 40 -6.83 3.91 -18.41
CA ILE A 40 -5.66 4.48 -17.73
C ILE A 40 -5.50 5.99 -17.95
N THR A 41 -6.19 6.62 -18.91
CA THR A 41 -6.11 8.07 -19.13
C THR A 41 -6.67 8.87 -17.95
N ARG A 42 -7.54 8.24 -17.15
CA ARG A 42 -8.16 8.81 -15.95
C ARG A 42 -7.33 8.63 -14.68
N ARG A 43 -6.08 8.14 -14.78
CA ARG A 43 -5.17 7.96 -13.62
C ARG A 43 -5.02 9.23 -12.77
N HIS A 44 -5.06 10.40 -13.39
CA HIS A 44 -4.97 11.70 -12.72
C HIS A 44 -6.15 12.03 -11.79
N GLU A 45 -7.25 11.28 -11.86
CA GLU A 45 -8.40 11.41 -10.98
C GLU A 45 -8.22 10.64 -9.66
N LEU A 46 -7.20 9.79 -9.56
CA LEU A 46 -6.89 9.01 -8.36
C LEU A 46 -6.13 9.88 -7.33
N PRO A 47 -6.41 9.69 -6.03
CA PRO A 47 -5.62 10.34 -4.99
C PRO A 47 -4.19 9.79 -4.96
N ASP A 48 -3.27 10.53 -4.37
CA ASP A 48 -1.90 10.05 -4.14
C ASP A 48 -1.91 8.80 -3.23
N THR A 49 -1.22 7.75 -3.67
CA THR A 49 -1.18 6.44 -3.03
C THR A 49 0.22 6.04 -2.52
N LEU A 50 1.22 6.93 -2.65
CA LEU A 50 2.60 6.63 -2.28
C LEU A 50 2.72 6.20 -0.80
N GLY A 51 3.38 5.06 -0.55
CA GLY A 51 3.51 4.46 0.79
C GLY A 51 2.27 3.73 1.34
N TYR A 52 1.14 3.69 0.61
CA TYR A 52 -0.12 3.08 1.09
C TYR A 52 -0.57 1.83 0.34
N ALA A 53 0.19 1.37 -0.67
CA ALA A 53 -0.25 0.37 -1.64
C ALA A 53 -0.83 -0.93 -1.01
N LEU A 54 -0.24 -1.44 0.08
CA LEU A 54 -0.73 -2.62 0.79
C LEU A 54 -1.88 -2.34 1.77
N ILE A 55 -1.91 -1.14 2.37
CA ILE A 55 -2.89 -0.78 3.39
C ILE A 55 -4.28 -0.58 2.78
N TRP A 56 -4.36 -0.02 1.56
CA TRP A 56 -5.64 0.18 0.88
C TRP A 56 -6.30 -1.13 0.46
N LEU A 57 -5.54 -2.12 -0.02
CA LEU A 57 -6.07 -3.43 -0.36
C LEU A 57 -6.67 -4.12 0.89
N TRP A 58 -6.00 -3.98 2.05
CA TRP A 58 -6.50 -4.47 3.33
C TRP A 58 -7.77 -3.73 3.78
N ILE A 59 -7.82 -2.39 3.67
CA ILE A 59 -8.99 -1.60 4.07
C ILE A 59 -10.21 -1.87 3.17
N PHE A 60 -10.02 -1.97 1.85
CA PHE A 60 -11.11 -2.32 0.92
C PHE A 60 -11.57 -3.78 1.11
N GLY A 61 -10.65 -4.73 1.30
CA GLY A 61 -10.97 -6.12 1.59
C GLY A 61 -11.76 -6.29 2.90
N LEU A 62 -11.40 -5.55 3.95
CA LEU A 62 -12.12 -5.54 5.23
C LEU A 62 -13.52 -4.91 5.15
N ARG A 63 -13.74 -3.94 4.26
CA ARG A 63 -15.08 -3.36 4.03
C ARG A 63 -16.00 -4.30 3.24
N SER A 64 -15.44 -5.17 2.41
CA SER A 64 -16.21 -6.15 1.63
C SER A 64 -16.74 -7.31 2.50
N ASN A 65 -16.11 -7.60 3.64
CA ASN A 65 -16.46 -8.75 4.49
C ASN A 65 -17.46 -8.45 5.63
N ARG A 66 -18.32 -7.43 5.52
CA ARG A 66 -19.38 -7.14 6.51
C ARG A 66 -20.67 -7.98 6.31
N GLY A 67 -20.52 -9.22 5.83
CA GLY A 67 -21.62 -10.16 5.61
C GLY A 67 -21.43 -11.56 6.21
N ALA A 68 -20.30 -11.87 6.86
CA ALA A 68 -20.09 -13.18 7.47
C ALA A 68 -20.55 -13.18 8.94
N ALA A 69 -21.58 -14.00 9.20
CA ALA A 69 -22.22 -14.25 10.49
C ALA A 69 -21.24 -14.58 11.64
N PRO A 70 -21.63 -14.36 12.92
CA PRO A 70 -20.73 -14.59 14.05
C PRO A 70 -20.41 -16.08 14.19
N ILE A 71 -19.12 -16.41 14.14
CA ILE A 71 -18.61 -17.72 14.53
C ILE A 71 -18.84 -17.85 16.04
N ALA A 72 -19.77 -18.74 16.41
CA ALA A 72 -19.98 -19.14 17.78
C ALA A 72 -18.67 -19.69 18.37
N ARG A 73 -18.17 -19.04 19.42
CA ARG A 73 -17.09 -19.60 20.24
C ARG A 73 -17.65 -20.78 21.02
N LYS A 74 -17.02 -21.94 20.88
CA LYS A 74 -17.02 -23.01 21.88
C LYS A 74 -15.87 -22.77 22.84
#